data_AF-A0A4S8HS59-F1
#
_entry.id   AF-A0A4S8HS59-F1
#
_cell.length_a   1.000
_cell.length_b   1.000
_cell.length_c   1.000
_cell.angle_alpha   90.00
_cell.angle_beta   90.00
_cell.angle_gamma   90.00
#
_symmetry.space_group_name_H-M   'P 1'
#
loop_
_entity.id
_entity.type
_entity.pdbx_description
1 polymer ?
#
loop_
_entity_poly.entity_id
_entity_poly.type
_entity_poly.pdbx_seq_one_letter_code
_entity_poly.pdbx_strand_id
1 'polypeptide(L)'
;MPGLTKLAVLYLSCVFPFVLSAQNAQPENKIDLPFSILIAQQKSADSVSRKKGAHLKACFGKMRLVDTSAKKYECIIYTSNPSVLRKVGIIVQSELTGFVTALATLQQIELAAAMKEVRFIKAPEHLDLHKN
;
A
#
# COMPACT_ATOMS: atom_id res chain seq x y z
N MET A 1 -45.92 43.75 16.45
CA MET A 1 -46.02 42.29 16.27
C MET A 1 -44.72 41.77 15.66
N PRO A 2 -43.75 41.28 16.47
CA PRO A 2 -42.50 40.71 15.96
C PRO A 2 -42.58 39.18 16.00
N GLY A 3 -43.12 38.56 14.95
CA GLY A 3 -43.39 37.12 14.93
C GLY A 3 -42.71 36.34 13.81
N LEU A 4 -41.88 36.97 12.98
CA LEU A 4 -41.43 36.37 11.72
C LEU A 4 -39.93 36.08 11.61
N THR A 5 -39.12 36.37 12.62
CA THR A 5 -37.64 36.20 12.54
C THR A 5 -37.11 34.96 13.26
N LYS A 6 -37.93 34.26 14.06
CA LYS A 6 -37.46 33.11 14.86
C LYS A 6 -37.42 31.77 14.12
N LEU A 7 -38.14 31.61 13.00
CA LEU A 7 -38.16 30.35 12.26
C LEU A 7 -36.99 30.16 11.29
N ALA A 8 -36.44 31.24 10.73
CA ALA A 8 -35.33 31.15 9.77
C ALA A 8 -33.98 30.78 10.43
N VAL A 9 -33.81 31.09 11.71
CA VAL A 9 -32.55 30.86 12.44
C VAL A 9 -32.40 29.40 12.89
N LEU A 10 -33.51 28.65 13.02
CA LEU A 10 -33.47 27.25 13.45
C LEU A 10 -33.15 26.27 12.31
N TYR A 11 -33.30 26.66 11.05
CA TYR A 11 -32.99 25.77 9.92
C TYR A 11 -31.51 25.80 9.52
N LEU A 12 -30.78 26.84 9.90
CA LEU A 12 -29.39 27.03 9.48
C LEU A 12 -28.37 26.26 10.35
N SER A 13 -28.79 25.69 11.49
CA SER A 13 -27.88 25.09 12.48
C SER A 13 -27.84 23.56 12.49
N CYS A 14 -28.70 22.87 11.71
CA CYS A 14 -28.86 21.41 11.83
C CYS A 14 -28.22 20.59 10.69
N VAL A 15 -27.67 21.21 9.64
CA VAL A 15 -27.17 20.49 8.45
C VAL A 15 -25.64 20.45 8.35
N PHE A 16 -24.91 21.05 9.30
CA PHE A 16 -23.48 21.35 9.10
C PHE A 16 -22.50 20.93 10.21
N PRO A 17 -22.65 19.74 10.83
CA PRO A 17 -21.44 19.05 11.30
C PRO A 17 -21.43 17.56 10.97
N PHE A 18 -21.92 17.14 9.80
CA PHE A 18 -21.77 15.74 9.37
C PHE A 18 -20.68 15.52 8.29
N VAL A 19 -20.06 16.58 7.77
CA VAL A 19 -19.06 16.50 6.69
C VAL A 19 -17.64 16.75 7.20
N LEU A 20 -17.29 16.22 8.37
CA LEU A 20 -15.91 16.33 8.88
C LEU A 20 -15.42 15.07 9.60
N SER A 21 -15.76 13.88 9.08
CA SER A 21 -15.17 12.61 9.56
C SER A 21 -14.47 11.80 8.46
N ALA A 22 -14.46 12.28 7.21
CA ALA A 22 -13.76 11.64 6.12
C ALA A 22 -12.53 12.46 5.75
N GLN A 23 -11.42 12.28 6.48
CA GLN A 23 -10.03 12.43 6.02
C GLN A 23 -9.08 12.55 7.22
N ASN A 24 -8.90 11.47 7.99
CA ASN A 24 -7.62 11.29 8.68
C ASN A 24 -7.29 9.82 8.92
N ALA A 25 -7.48 8.98 7.91
CA ALA A 25 -6.70 7.75 7.84
C ALA A 25 -5.34 8.16 7.28
N GLN A 26 -4.42 8.60 8.15
CA GLN A 26 -3.02 8.50 7.78
C GLN A 26 -2.80 7.03 7.39
N PRO A 27 -2.34 6.71 6.17
CA PRO A 27 -2.05 5.34 5.84
C PRO A 27 -0.90 4.95 6.77
N GLU A 28 -1.18 4.20 7.84
CA GLU A 28 -0.14 3.49 8.55
C GLU A 28 0.67 2.77 7.46
N ASN A 29 1.98 3.03 7.43
CA ASN A 29 2.78 2.53 6.33
C ASN A 29 2.96 1.02 6.52
N LYS A 30 2.01 0.26 6.00
CA LYS A 30 1.98 -1.22 6.04
C LYS A 30 2.97 -1.84 5.06
N ILE A 31 3.71 -1.04 4.30
CA ILE A 31 4.64 -1.47 3.27
C ILE A 31 6.06 -1.23 3.79
N ASP A 32 6.87 -2.27 3.73
CA ASP A 32 8.28 -2.20 4.10
C ASP A 32 9.08 -1.21 3.24
N LEU A 33 10.20 -0.74 3.78
CA LEU A 33 11.03 0.31 3.16
C LEU A 33 11.49 -0.02 1.72
N PRO A 34 11.94 -1.25 1.40
CA PRO A 34 12.39 -1.59 0.04
C PRO A 34 11.29 -1.39 -1.01
N PHE A 35 10.07 -1.85 -0.69
CA PHE A 35 8.92 -1.68 -1.58
C PHE A 35 8.49 -0.23 -1.69
N SER A 36 8.49 0.52 -0.59
CA SER A 36 8.16 1.95 -0.59
C SER A 36 9.06 2.74 -1.54
N ILE A 37 10.36 2.42 -1.57
CA ILE A 37 11.33 3.06 -2.48
C ILE A 37 11.04 2.68 -3.94
N LEU A 38 10.78 1.41 -4.22
CA LEU A 38 10.47 0.94 -5.58
C LEU A 38 9.18 1.60 -6.13
N ILE A 39 8.15 1.73 -5.30
CA ILE A 39 6.89 2.41 -5.66
C ILE A 39 7.16 3.90 -5.96
N ALA A 40 7.94 4.59 -5.12
CA ALA A 40 8.30 5.99 -5.34
C ALA A 40 9.11 6.20 -6.62
N GLN A 41 10.03 5.30 -6.94
CA GLN A 41 10.80 5.31 -8.17
C GLN A 41 9.91 5.08 -9.40
N GLN A 42 8.94 4.17 -9.33
CA GLN A 42 8.00 3.94 -10.45
C GLN A 42 7.14 5.18 -10.72
N LYS A 43 6.56 5.80 -9.68
CA LYS A 43 5.77 7.04 -9.82
C LYS A 43 6.59 8.19 -10.40
N SER A 44 7.87 8.25 -10.03
CA SER A 44 8.81 9.22 -10.60
C SER A 44 9.14 8.89 -12.06
N ALA A 45 9.32 7.63 -12.44
CA ALA A 45 9.56 7.25 -13.83
C ALA A 45 8.37 7.57 -14.75
N ASP A 46 7.13 7.36 -14.29
CA ASP A 46 5.92 7.65 -15.05
C ASP A 46 5.71 9.17 -15.27
N SER A 47 6.21 10.01 -14.35
CA SER A 47 6.21 11.48 -14.48
C SER A 47 7.45 12.03 -15.20
N VAL A 48 8.48 11.19 -15.39
CA VAL A 48 9.80 11.53 -15.95
C VAL A 48 10.00 10.90 -17.35
N SER A 49 8.94 10.83 -18.16
CA SER A 49 9.09 10.91 -19.62
C SER A 49 9.63 12.29 -20.08
N ARG A 50 9.79 13.24 -19.15
CA ARG A 50 10.57 14.48 -19.31
C ARG A 50 11.63 14.59 -18.22
N LYS A 51 12.90 14.45 -18.61
CA LYS A 51 14.16 14.75 -17.89
C LYS A 51 14.89 13.56 -17.23
N LYS A 52 15.88 13.06 -17.99
CA LYS A 52 17.01 12.24 -17.54
C LYS A 52 17.52 12.63 -16.13
N GLY A 53 17.60 11.63 -15.26
CA GLY A 53 18.83 11.30 -14.54
C GLY A 53 18.96 11.79 -13.10
N ALA A 54 18.47 10.99 -12.15
CA ALA A 54 19.07 10.88 -10.82
C ALA A 54 19.04 9.40 -10.39
N HIS A 55 20.17 8.71 -10.52
CA HIS A 55 20.31 7.30 -10.16
C HIS A 55 20.55 7.20 -8.64
N LEU A 56 19.47 7.22 -7.86
CA LEU A 56 19.53 6.89 -6.43
C LEU A 56 19.80 5.39 -6.29
N LYS A 57 21.05 5.02 -5.98
CA LYS A 57 21.41 3.64 -5.58
C LYS A 57 20.78 3.36 -4.22
N ALA A 58 19.60 2.74 -4.22
CA ALA A 58 19.02 2.15 -3.03
C ALA A 58 19.80 0.87 -2.69
N CYS A 59 20.52 0.88 -1.57
CA CYS A 59 21.30 -0.26 -1.09
C CYS A 59 20.36 -1.19 -0.30
N PHE A 60 19.56 -1.98 -0.99
CA PHE A 60 18.75 -3.05 -0.38
C PHE A 60 19.20 -4.38 -0.96
N GLY A 61 19.30 -5.39 -0.09
CA GLY A 61 19.64 -6.76 -0.46
C GLY A 61 18.84 -7.20 -1.69
N LYS A 62 19.49 -7.93 -2.61
CA LYS A 62 18.95 -8.27 -3.93
C LYS A 62 17.53 -8.82 -3.83
N MET A 63 16.54 -7.99 -4.14
CA MET A 63 15.16 -8.42 -4.25
C MET A 63 15.04 -9.35 -5.45
N ARG A 64 14.61 -10.60 -5.24
CA ARG A 64 14.50 -11.57 -6.31
C ARG A 64 13.33 -11.21 -7.23
N LEU A 65 13.66 -10.78 -8.44
CA LEU A 65 12.70 -10.54 -9.52
C LEU A 65 12.40 -11.90 -10.17
N VAL A 66 11.14 -12.35 -10.09
CA VAL A 66 10.76 -13.70 -10.50
C VAL A 66 10.24 -13.76 -11.94
N ASP A 67 9.76 -12.65 -12.50
CA ASP A 67 9.22 -12.62 -13.86
C ASP A 67 9.50 -11.30 -14.60
N THR A 68 10.21 -11.39 -15.73
CA THR A 68 10.69 -10.26 -16.55
C THR A 68 9.57 -9.59 -17.35
N SER A 69 8.43 -10.25 -17.56
CA SER A 69 7.32 -9.73 -18.36
C SER A 69 6.41 -8.75 -17.59
N ALA A 70 6.27 -8.94 -16.27
CA ALA A 70 5.36 -8.16 -15.42
C ALA A 70 6.00 -7.62 -14.13
N LYS A 71 7.32 -7.79 -13.92
CA LYS A 71 8.07 -7.39 -12.70
C LYS A 71 7.32 -7.73 -11.41
N LYS A 72 7.13 -9.04 -11.17
CA LYS A 72 6.59 -9.53 -9.90
C LYS A 72 7.72 -9.70 -8.88
N TYR A 73 7.44 -9.32 -7.64
CA TYR A 73 8.35 -9.39 -6.51
C TYR A 73 7.85 -10.42 -5.50
N GLU A 74 8.79 -11.13 -4.87
CA GLU A 74 8.50 -11.93 -3.68
C GLU A 74 8.19 -11.01 -2.51
N CYS A 75 7.10 -11.29 -1.80
CA CYS A 75 6.68 -10.58 -0.60
C CYS A 75 6.15 -11.53 0.46
N ILE A 76 6.31 -11.15 1.72
CA ILE A 76 5.71 -11.80 2.88
C ILE A 76 4.56 -10.90 3.34
N ILE A 77 3.33 -11.42 3.28
CA ILE A 77 2.13 -10.65 3.63
C ILE A 77 1.56 -11.21 4.93
N TYR A 78 1.53 -10.39 5.98
CA TYR A 78 0.92 -10.72 7.25
C TYR A 78 -0.59 -10.49 7.17
N THR A 79 -1.35 -11.58 7.09
CA THR A 79 -2.81 -11.57 7.01
C THR A 79 -3.39 -12.75 7.79
N SER A 80 -4.58 -12.56 8.35
CA SER A 80 -5.36 -13.64 8.95
C SER A 80 -6.25 -14.37 7.94
N ASN A 81 -6.37 -13.83 6.72
CA ASN A 81 -7.21 -14.36 5.67
C ASN A 81 -6.46 -14.33 4.32
N PRO A 82 -5.93 -15.46 3.85
CA PRO A 82 -5.19 -15.52 2.59
C PRO A 82 -6.11 -15.46 1.36
N SER A 83 -7.41 -15.78 1.52
CA SER A 83 -8.36 -15.84 0.41
C SER A 83 -8.60 -14.49 -0.26
N VAL A 84 -8.48 -13.38 0.47
CA VAL A 84 -8.66 -12.04 -0.12
C VAL A 84 -7.52 -11.63 -1.04
N LEU A 85 -6.30 -12.14 -0.82
CA LEU A 85 -5.15 -11.83 -1.66
C LEU A 85 -5.31 -12.44 -3.05
N ARG A 86 -5.82 -13.67 -3.11
CA ARG A 86 -6.10 -14.38 -4.37
C ARG A 86 -7.13 -13.64 -5.24
N LYS A 87 -8.13 -12.99 -4.62
CA LYS A 87 -9.15 -12.19 -5.33
C LYS A 87 -8.57 -10.96 -6.03
N VAL A 88 -7.43 -10.45 -5.56
CA VAL A 88 -6.72 -9.29 -6.14
C VAL A 88 -5.63 -9.74 -7.14
N GLY A 89 -5.61 -11.03 -7.47
CA GLY A 89 -4.69 -11.60 -8.45
C GLY A 89 -3.26 -11.76 -7.92
N ILE A 90 -3.06 -11.73 -6.60
CA ILE A 90 -1.77 -12.03 -5.97
C ILE A 90 -1.58 -13.55 -5.98
N ILE A 91 -0.41 -13.99 -6.44
CA ILE A 91 -0.08 -15.41 -6.51
C ILE A 91 0.48 -15.82 -5.15
N VAL A 92 -0.29 -16.57 -4.38
CA VAL A 92 0.15 -17.11 -3.09
C VAL A 92 1.03 -18.34 -3.34
N GLN A 93 2.25 -18.33 -2.80
CA GLN A 93 3.22 -19.41 -2.92
C GLN A 93 3.16 -20.38 -1.74
N SER A 94 3.04 -19.85 -0.51
CA SER A 94 2.90 -20.65 0.70
C SER A 94 2.01 -19.94 1.71
N GLU A 95 1.23 -20.73 2.45
CA GLU A 95 0.34 -20.24 3.51
C GLU A 95 0.81 -20.78 4.85
N LEU A 96 1.03 -19.87 5.81
CA LEU A 96 1.34 -20.19 7.19
C LEU A 96 0.36 -19.48 8.12
N THR A 97 0.33 -19.90 9.38
CA THR A 97 -0.53 -19.26 10.38
C THR A 97 -0.11 -17.80 10.58
N GLY A 98 -0.94 -16.86 10.10
CA GLY A 98 -0.77 -15.43 10.29
C GLY A 98 0.04 -14.71 9.20
N PHE A 99 0.62 -15.42 8.23
CA PHE A 99 1.28 -14.81 7.08
C PHE A 99 1.34 -15.74 5.87
N VAL A 100 1.52 -15.16 4.69
CA VAL A 100 1.73 -15.90 3.44
C VAL A 100 2.95 -15.37 2.70
N THR A 101 3.58 -16.22 1.90
CA THR A 101 4.54 -15.78 0.88
C THR A 101 3.81 -15.68 -0.45
N ALA A 102 4.07 -14.62 -1.21
CA ALA A 102 3.35 -14.33 -2.44
C ALA A 102 4.25 -13.69 -3.51
N LEU A 103 3.80 -13.74 -4.76
CA LEU A 103 4.33 -12.97 -5.88
C LEU A 103 3.29 -11.92 -6.29
N ALA A 104 3.70 -10.65 -6.24
CA ALA A 104 2.83 -9.52 -6.55
C ALA A 104 3.58 -8.44 -7.34
N THR A 105 2.85 -7.69 -8.16
CA THR A 105 3.37 -6.44 -8.75
C THR A 105 3.30 -5.30 -7.71
N LEU A 106 4.01 -4.18 -7.97
CA LEU A 106 3.98 -3.02 -7.06
C LEU A 106 2.56 -2.46 -6.89
N GLN A 107 1.75 -2.45 -7.96
CA GLN A 107 0.34 -2.04 -7.88
C GLN A 107 -0.48 -2.98 -6.99
N GLN A 108 -0.27 -4.29 -7.10
CA GLN A 108 -0.96 -5.26 -6.25
C GLN A 108 -0.54 -5.14 -4.78
N ILE A 109 0.72 -4.78 -4.52
CA ILE A 109 1.22 -4.51 -3.17
C ILE A 109 0.54 -3.28 -2.57
N GLU A 110 0.39 -2.19 -3.33
CA GLU A 110 -0.37 -1.01 -2.89
C GLU A 110 -1.85 -1.35 -2.60
N LEU A 111 -2.49 -2.15 -3.46
CA LEU A 111 -3.86 -2.61 -3.24
C LEU A 111 -3.98 -3.50 -1.99
N ALA A 112 -3.04 -4.42 -1.77
CA ALA A 112 -3.00 -5.26 -0.59
C ALA A 112 -2.82 -4.44 0.69
N ALA A 113 -1.96 -3.42 0.67
CA ALA A 113 -1.74 -2.53 1.81
C ALA A 113 -3.01 -1.74 2.19
N ALA A 114 -3.86 -1.40 1.22
CA ALA A 114 -5.13 -0.72 1.48
C ALA A 114 -6.19 -1.62 2.16
N MET A 115 -6.00 -2.95 2.19
CA MET A 115 -6.96 -3.87 2.80
C MET A 115 -6.88 -3.85 4.32
N LYS A 116 -8.05 -3.98 4.97
CA LYS A 116 -8.13 -4.10 6.43
C LYS A 116 -7.55 -5.42 6.97
N GLU A 117 -7.64 -6.48 6.18
CA GLU A 117 -7.20 -7.82 6.57
C GLU A 117 -5.68 -7.99 6.52
N VAL A 118 -4.99 -7.12 5.77
CA VAL A 118 -3.53 -7.08 5.69
C VAL A 118 -2.98 -6.17 6.78
N ARG A 119 -2.10 -6.74 7.60
CA ARG A 119 -1.43 -6.04 8.70
C ARG A 119 -0.14 -5.37 8.23
N PHE A 120 0.70 -6.12 7.50
CA PHE A 120 2.00 -5.65 7.05
C PHE A 120 2.48 -6.44 5.84
N ILE A 121 3.29 -5.82 4.98
CA ILE A 121 3.91 -6.42 3.80
C ILE A 121 5.42 -6.22 3.92
N LYS A 122 6.15 -7.33 4.04
CA LYS A 122 7.60 -7.34 4.24
C LYS A 122 8.33 -7.88 3.01
N ALA A 123 9.48 -7.30 2.70
CA ALA A 123 10.40 -7.86 1.71
C ALA A 123 11.12 -9.09 2.30
N PRO A 124 11.28 -10.19 1.55
CA PRO A 124 12.09 -11.31 2.01
C PRO A 124 13.55 -10.84 2.17
N GLU A 125 14.16 -11.18 3.30
CA GLU A 125 15.58 -10.92 3.54
C GLU A 125 16.39 -12.05 2.92
N HIS A 126 17.26 -11.72 1.97
CA HIS A 126 18.26 -12.67 1.47
C HIS A 126 19.45 -12.66 2.43
N LEU A 127 19.54 -13.69 3.27
CA LEU A 127 20.74 -13.91 4.08
C LEU A 127 21.79 -14.57 3.19
N ASP A 128 22.78 -13.81 2.74
CA ASP A 128 23.94 -14.36 2.02
C ASP A 128 24.75 -15.26 2.98
N LEU A 129 24.42 -16.56 2.99
CA LEU A 129 25.14 -17.58 3.74
C LEU A 129 26.43 -17.97 3.00
N HIS A 130 27.42 -17.08 2.96
CA HIS A 130 28.80 -17.34 2.52
C HIS A 130 29.69 -16.20 3.07
N LYS A 131 30.78 -16.39 3.84
CA LYS A 131 31.61 -17.57 4.14
C LYS A 131 32.48 -17.26 5.39
N ASN A 132 32.71 -18.27 6.24
CA ASN A 132 33.92 -18.35 7.08
C ASN A 132 35.17 -18.49 6.21
#